data_AF-A0A972RZ08-F1
#
_entry.id   AF-A0A972RZ08-F1
#
_cell.length_a   1.000
_cell.length_b   1.000
_cell.length_c   1.000
_cell.angle_alpha   90.00
_cell.angle_beta   90.00
_cell.angle_gamma   90.00
#
_symmetry.space_group_name_H-M   'P 1'
#
loop_
_entity.id
_entity.type
_entity.pdbx_description
1 polymer ?
#
loop_
_entity_poly.entity_id
_entity_poly.type
_entity_poly.pdbx_seq_one_letter_code
_entity_poly.pdbx_strand_id
1 'polypeptide(L)'
;MSQVRVRKVERIVEANVVDAVTTCINTNAEVDSAIALSTNSELKALISNSVVVEKAKNIVQTPEQLKVDFSTSFSKNMEAMVNTNVNNLVKQKVAVINAIKEGGYKIQTGSIIKNGIAKIISSETENGFKTAVNTLMNNVKNEHNTVFTQSVANVVKDASVAIGFTNVSLVYSDAKVSVIAENNQGEAILTEVRIDRKTSKVDLVSETIGIADNSCNVKLNQLDKELEKRGIKHKESKVKWTGGDSWLPTSKKIEKKIKTKKKTKQSTSTKKSLYRKVNVNKLKN
;
A
#
# COMPACT_ATOMS: atom_id res chain seq x y z
N MET A 1 23.74 13.91 -10.39
CA MET A 1 22.49 14.69 -10.56
C MET A 1 21.35 13.90 -9.94
N SER A 2 20.40 14.55 -9.27
CA SER A 2 19.22 13.90 -8.67
C SER A 2 17.96 14.29 -9.45
N GLN A 3 16.96 13.41 -9.52
CA GLN A 3 15.65 13.71 -10.12
C GLN A 3 14.56 13.06 -9.29
N VAL A 4 13.41 13.74 -9.18
CA VAL A 4 12.23 13.26 -8.46
C VAL A 4 11.11 13.03 -9.46
N ARG A 5 10.37 11.94 -9.27
CA ARG A 5 9.20 11.59 -10.05
C ARG A 5 8.03 11.24 -9.14
N VAL A 6 6.87 11.81 -9.41
CA VAL A 6 5.61 11.58 -8.67
C VAL A 6 4.61 10.90 -9.61
N ARG A 7 3.94 9.85 -9.13
CA ARG A 7 2.93 9.09 -9.88
C ARG A 7 1.70 8.89 -9.00
N LYS A 8 0.50 9.06 -9.56
CA LYS A 8 -0.76 8.74 -8.86
C LYS A 8 -1.13 7.29 -9.15
N VAL A 9 -1.23 6.45 -8.12
CA VAL A 9 -1.63 5.04 -8.24
C VAL A 9 -3.15 4.93 -8.33
N GLU A 10 -3.64 4.16 -9.28
CA GLU A 10 -5.07 3.94 -9.50
C GLU A 10 -5.55 2.60 -8.98
N ARG A 11 -4.77 1.55 -9.20
CA ARG A 11 -5.05 0.17 -8.74
C ARG A 11 -3.82 -0.72 -8.86
N ILE A 12 -3.86 -1.85 -8.17
CA ILE A 12 -2.86 -2.93 -8.29
C ILE A 12 -3.55 -4.15 -8.89
N VAL A 13 -3.09 -4.61 -10.04
CA VAL A 13 -3.58 -5.81 -10.73
C VAL A 13 -2.75 -7.02 -10.29
N GLU A 14 -3.44 -8.14 -10.08
CA GLU A 14 -3.03 -9.20 -9.16
C GLU A 14 -1.75 -9.95 -9.40
N ALA A 15 -1.20 -9.99 -10.62
CA ALA A 15 -0.41 -11.15 -11.03
C ALA A 15 0.76 -11.54 -10.11
N ASN A 16 1.22 -10.69 -9.18
CA ASN A 16 2.26 -11.02 -8.20
C ASN A 16 2.07 -10.46 -6.76
N VAL A 17 0.91 -9.90 -6.40
CA VAL A 17 0.80 -9.09 -5.15
C VAL A 17 0.27 -9.89 -3.96
N VAL A 18 -0.57 -10.87 -4.23
CA VAL A 18 -1.28 -11.66 -3.20
C VAL A 18 -0.31 -12.57 -2.44
N ASP A 19 0.76 -13.06 -3.07
CA ASP A 19 1.74 -13.95 -2.44
C ASP A 19 2.66 -13.21 -1.43
N ALA A 20 2.79 -11.88 -1.53
CA ALA A 20 3.74 -11.11 -0.74
C ALA A 20 3.18 -10.59 0.60
N VAL A 21 1.85 -10.62 0.80
CA VAL A 21 1.21 -10.27 2.08
C VAL A 21 0.65 -11.55 2.69
N THR A 22 1.50 -12.29 3.41
CA THR A 22 1.23 -13.64 3.93
C THR A 22 0.04 -13.74 4.90
N THR A 23 -0.56 -12.62 5.31
CA THR A 23 -1.72 -12.58 6.23
C THR A 23 -2.67 -11.44 5.87
N CYS A 24 -3.37 -11.53 4.73
CA CYS A 24 -4.55 -10.70 4.50
C CYS A 24 -5.83 -11.55 4.55
N ILE A 25 -6.82 -11.06 5.28
CA ILE A 25 -8.13 -11.69 5.43
C ILE A 25 -9.10 -10.95 4.52
N ASN A 26 -9.94 -11.70 3.81
CA ASN A 26 -11.08 -11.15 3.09
C ASN A 26 -12.23 -10.94 4.08
N THR A 27 -12.81 -9.74 4.08
CA THR A 27 -13.89 -9.38 5.01
C THR A 27 -15.11 -10.30 4.92
N ASN A 28 -15.34 -10.97 3.79
CA ASN A 28 -16.57 -11.74 3.55
C ASN A 28 -16.74 -12.88 4.55
N ALA A 29 -15.68 -13.63 4.83
CA ALA A 29 -15.73 -14.75 5.78
C ALA A 29 -16.03 -14.27 7.21
N GLU A 30 -15.48 -13.12 7.60
CA GLU A 30 -15.69 -12.53 8.93
C GLU A 30 -17.09 -11.94 9.09
N VAL A 31 -17.63 -11.33 8.03
CA VAL A 31 -19.02 -10.86 7.98
C VAL A 31 -19.97 -12.05 8.13
N ASP A 32 -19.75 -13.14 7.39
CA ASP A 32 -20.59 -14.34 7.47
C ASP A 32 -20.51 -15.00 8.86
N SER A 33 -19.32 -15.05 9.46
CA SER A 33 -19.14 -15.51 10.84
C SER A 33 -19.91 -14.64 11.86
N ALA A 34 -19.88 -13.31 11.68
CA ALA A 34 -20.61 -12.39 12.56
C ALA A 34 -22.14 -12.52 12.43
N ILE A 35 -22.64 -12.67 11.20
CA ILE A 35 -24.06 -12.89 10.92
C ILE A 35 -24.52 -14.22 11.51
N ALA A 36 -23.71 -15.28 11.40
CA ALA A 36 -24.04 -16.60 11.93
C ALA A 36 -24.30 -16.58 13.44
N LEU A 37 -23.56 -15.73 14.18
CA LEU A 37 -23.67 -15.53 15.63
C LEU A 37 -24.79 -14.57 16.05
N SER A 38 -25.46 -13.91 15.11
CA SER A 38 -26.57 -13.02 15.43
C SER A 38 -27.79 -13.81 15.89
N THR A 39 -28.43 -13.32 16.95
CA THR A 39 -29.72 -13.82 17.45
C THR A 39 -30.93 -13.24 16.70
N ASN A 40 -30.74 -12.24 15.84
CA ASN A 40 -31.82 -11.61 15.09
C ASN A 40 -32.10 -12.40 13.79
N SER A 41 -33.06 -13.31 13.87
CA SER A 41 -33.42 -14.24 12.77
C SER A 41 -33.95 -13.53 11.52
N GLU A 42 -34.74 -12.47 11.69
CA GLU A 42 -35.27 -11.68 10.58
C GLU A 42 -34.15 -11.00 9.80
N LEU A 43 -33.23 -10.33 10.49
CA LEU A 43 -32.09 -9.66 9.87
C LEU A 43 -31.14 -10.66 9.19
N LYS A 44 -30.92 -11.83 9.81
CA LYS A 44 -30.13 -12.92 9.22
C LYS A 44 -30.73 -13.45 7.91
N ALA A 45 -32.06 -13.62 7.86
CA ALA A 45 -32.77 -14.05 6.66
C ALA A 45 -32.68 -12.99 5.55
N LEU A 46 -32.89 -11.71 5.89
CA LEU A 46 -32.77 -10.61 4.94
C LEU A 46 -31.37 -10.53 4.32
N ILE A 47 -30.31 -10.61 5.13
CA ILE A 47 -28.94 -10.57 4.62
C ILE A 47 -28.66 -11.77 3.70
N SER A 48 -29.08 -12.97 4.11
CA SER A 48 -28.83 -14.19 3.34
C SER A 48 -29.51 -14.20 1.97
N ASN A 49 -30.71 -13.62 1.87
CA ASN A 49 -31.49 -13.55 0.62
C ASN A 49 -31.03 -12.44 -0.32
N SER A 50 -30.28 -11.45 0.20
CA SER A 50 -29.97 -10.22 -0.52
C SER A 50 -28.69 -10.26 -1.38
N VAL A 51 -27.88 -11.34 -1.34
CA VAL A 51 -26.55 -11.30 -1.97
C VAL A 51 -26.23 -12.54 -2.81
N VAL A 52 -26.16 -12.35 -4.13
CA VAL A 52 -25.29 -13.16 -4.99
C VAL A 52 -23.91 -12.52 -4.93
N VAL A 53 -23.02 -13.09 -4.12
CA VAL A 53 -21.65 -12.58 -3.99
C VAL A 53 -20.90 -12.99 -5.25
N GLU A 54 -20.63 -12.04 -6.15
CA GLU A 54 -19.62 -12.29 -7.18
C GLU A 54 -18.31 -12.66 -6.49
N LYS A 55 -17.68 -13.75 -6.96
CA LYS A 55 -16.44 -14.29 -6.38
C LYS A 55 -15.46 -13.14 -6.18
N ALA A 56 -15.06 -12.91 -4.93
CA ALA A 56 -14.26 -11.74 -4.57
C ALA A 56 -13.02 -11.68 -5.46
N LYS A 57 -12.87 -10.58 -6.20
CA LYS A 57 -11.68 -10.33 -7.00
C LYS A 57 -10.50 -10.28 -6.03
N ASN A 58 -9.42 -10.96 -6.34
CA ASN A 58 -8.23 -10.99 -5.50
C ASN A 58 -7.38 -9.70 -5.70
N ILE A 59 -7.87 -8.76 -6.51
CA ILE A 59 -7.36 -7.40 -6.73
C ILE A 59 -7.43 -6.57 -5.44
N VAL A 60 -6.32 -5.95 -5.04
CA VAL A 60 -6.32 -4.93 -3.98
C VAL A 60 -6.63 -3.57 -4.61
N GLN A 61 -7.84 -3.08 -4.38
CA GLN A 61 -8.32 -1.79 -4.90
C GLN A 61 -7.71 -0.62 -4.13
N THR A 62 -7.70 0.58 -4.74
CA THR A 62 -7.29 1.78 -4.01
C THR A 62 -8.33 2.18 -2.96
N PRO A 63 -7.92 2.86 -1.89
CA PRO A 63 -8.85 3.40 -0.88
C PRO A 63 -9.91 4.34 -1.46
N GLU A 64 -9.57 5.09 -2.52
CA GLU A 64 -10.50 5.95 -3.27
C GLU A 64 -11.58 5.10 -3.96
N GLN A 65 -11.20 4.01 -4.64
CA GLN A 65 -12.15 3.12 -5.30
C GLN A 65 -13.08 2.42 -4.32
N LEU A 66 -12.57 1.93 -3.18
CA LEU A 66 -13.39 1.28 -2.16
C LEU A 66 -14.48 2.19 -1.59
N LYS A 67 -14.22 3.49 -1.51
CA LYS A 67 -15.24 4.46 -1.08
C LYS A 67 -16.37 4.56 -2.09
N VAL A 68 -16.03 4.57 -3.39
CA VAL A 68 -17.00 4.62 -4.48
C VAL A 68 -17.81 3.31 -4.52
N ASP A 69 -17.13 2.17 -4.43
CA ASP A 69 -17.74 0.85 -4.47
C ASP A 69 -18.68 0.65 -3.27
N PHE A 70 -18.28 1.08 -2.08
CA PHE A 70 -19.14 1.08 -0.90
C PHE A 70 -20.40 1.93 -1.11
N SER A 71 -20.25 3.18 -1.56
CA SER A 71 -21.39 4.07 -1.76
C SER A 71 -22.36 3.51 -2.80
N THR A 72 -21.83 2.95 -3.89
CA THR A 72 -22.62 2.34 -4.97
C THR A 72 -23.36 1.11 -4.45
N SER A 73 -22.66 0.22 -3.75
CA SER A 73 -23.24 -1.01 -3.19
C SER A 73 -24.29 -0.69 -2.12
N PHE A 74 -24.04 0.31 -1.27
CA PHE A 74 -24.99 0.76 -0.27
C PHE A 74 -26.28 1.28 -0.92
N SER A 75 -26.19 2.20 -1.89
CA SER A 75 -27.38 2.72 -2.59
C SER A 75 -28.17 1.63 -3.30
N LYS A 76 -27.48 0.74 -4.03
CA LYS A 76 -28.09 -0.42 -4.69
C LYS A 76 -28.85 -1.31 -3.69
N ASN A 77 -28.23 -1.62 -2.56
CA ASN A 77 -28.86 -2.46 -1.54
C ASN A 77 -30.04 -1.75 -0.85
N MET A 78 -29.96 -0.43 -0.63
CA MET A 78 -31.09 0.36 -0.13
C MET A 78 -32.26 0.37 -1.11
N GLU A 79 -32.00 0.56 -2.41
CA GLU A 79 -33.02 0.55 -3.47
C GLU A 79 -33.74 -0.80 -3.55
N ALA A 80 -32.99 -1.91 -3.47
CA ALA A 80 -33.56 -3.26 -3.45
C ALA A 80 -34.53 -3.50 -2.28
N MET A 81 -34.43 -2.71 -1.20
CA MET A 81 -35.28 -2.81 -0.01
C MET A 81 -36.40 -1.76 0.05
N VAL A 82 -36.57 -0.90 -0.95
CA VAL A 82 -37.59 0.17 -0.92
C VAL A 82 -39.00 -0.40 -0.69
N ASN A 83 -39.34 -1.48 -1.40
CA ASN A 83 -40.68 -2.08 -1.37
C ASN A 83 -40.91 -3.09 -0.23
N THR A 84 -39.93 -3.32 0.66
CA THR A 84 -40.12 -4.25 1.79
C THR A 84 -40.80 -3.55 2.97
N ASN A 85 -41.72 -4.24 3.64
CA ASN A 85 -42.42 -3.74 4.83
C ASN A 85 -41.57 -3.86 6.11
N VAL A 86 -40.30 -3.45 6.02
CA VAL A 86 -39.31 -3.60 7.08
C VAL A 86 -38.96 -2.22 7.63
N ASN A 87 -38.61 -2.13 8.91
CA ASN A 87 -38.18 -0.87 9.52
C ASN A 87 -36.95 -0.27 8.80
N ASN A 88 -36.92 1.06 8.62
CA ASN A 88 -35.84 1.76 7.91
C ASN A 88 -34.44 1.50 8.51
N LEU A 89 -34.32 1.40 9.83
CA LEU A 89 -33.05 1.08 10.50
C LEU A 89 -32.56 -0.31 10.13
N VAL A 90 -33.46 -1.29 10.01
CA VAL A 90 -33.12 -2.66 9.59
C VAL A 90 -32.66 -2.65 8.12
N LYS A 91 -33.33 -1.90 7.23
CA LYS A 91 -32.89 -1.71 5.84
C LYS A 91 -31.46 -1.14 5.78
N GLN A 92 -31.18 -0.09 6.57
CA GLN A 92 -29.84 0.51 6.63
C GLN A 92 -28.78 -0.46 7.12
N LYS A 93 -29.07 -1.28 8.14
CA LYS A 93 -28.15 -2.31 8.64
C LYS A 93 -27.82 -3.33 7.56
N VAL A 94 -28.84 -3.89 6.90
CA VAL A 94 -28.66 -4.88 5.82
C VAL A 94 -27.83 -4.26 4.69
N ALA A 95 -28.15 -3.03 4.27
CA ALA A 95 -27.44 -2.36 3.18
C ALA A 95 -25.96 -2.12 3.48
N VAL A 96 -25.62 -1.69 4.71
CA VAL A 96 -24.21 -1.53 5.11
C VAL A 96 -23.48 -2.86 5.16
N ILE A 97 -24.08 -3.90 5.74
CA ILE A 97 -23.45 -5.22 5.86
C ILE A 97 -23.16 -5.80 4.47
N ASN A 98 -24.12 -5.71 3.55
CA ASN A 98 -23.94 -6.15 2.17
C ASN A 98 -22.88 -5.32 1.44
N ALA A 99 -22.89 -3.99 1.59
CA ALA A 99 -21.88 -3.13 0.99
C ALA A 99 -20.45 -3.47 1.47
N ILE A 100 -20.28 -3.85 2.75
CA ILE A 100 -18.99 -4.32 3.27
C ILE A 100 -18.60 -5.67 2.66
N LYS A 101 -19.55 -6.58 2.49
CA LYS A 101 -19.34 -7.90 1.88
C LYS A 101 -19.05 -7.82 0.38
N GLU A 102 -19.64 -6.86 -0.33
CA GLU A 102 -19.41 -6.63 -1.75
C GLU A 102 -18.11 -5.84 -2.01
N GLY A 103 -17.71 -4.98 -1.08
CA GLY A 103 -16.57 -4.06 -1.23
C GLY A 103 -15.20 -4.71 -1.35
N GLY A 104 -15.05 -6.01 -1.03
CA GLY A 104 -13.78 -6.73 -1.25
C GLY A 104 -12.59 -6.20 -0.43
N TYR A 105 -12.86 -5.63 0.75
CA TYR A 105 -11.84 -5.10 1.64
C TYR A 105 -10.82 -6.19 2.03
N LYS A 106 -9.54 -5.83 1.96
CA LYS A 106 -8.42 -6.64 2.47
C LYS A 106 -7.95 -6.07 3.80
N ILE A 107 -7.91 -6.89 4.84
CA ILE A 107 -7.61 -6.46 6.22
C ILE A 107 -6.60 -7.41 6.88
N GLN A 108 -6.08 -7.05 8.05
CA GLN A 108 -5.12 -7.88 8.80
C GLN A 108 -5.79 -8.62 9.97
N THR A 109 -6.81 -8.00 10.58
CA THR A 109 -7.42 -8.48 11.82
C THR A 109 -8.92 -8.72 11.66
N GLY A 110 -9.33 -9.99 11.48
CA GLY A 110 -10.73 -10.36 11.26
C GLY A 110 -11.69 -9.95 12.40
N SER A 111 -11.19 -9.91 13.65
CA SER A 111 -11.99 -9.56 14.83
C SER A 111 -12.56 -8.14 14.77
N ILE A 112 -11.93 -7.20 14.06
CA ILE A 112 -12.43 -5.84 13.86
C ILE A 112 -13.76 -5.86 13.11
N ILE A 113 -13.84 -6.63 12.03
CA ILE A 113 -15.07 -6.80 11.25
C ILE A 113 -16.12 -7.47 12.10
N LYS A 114 -15.76 -8.61 12.71
CA LYS A 114 -16.70 -9.40 13.50
C LYS A 114 -17.36 -8.56 14.61
N ASN A 115 -16.56 -7.84 15.39
CA ASN A 115 -17.04 -7.00 16.47
C ASN A 115 -17.81 -5.78 15.96
N GLY A 116 -17.39 -5.17 14.84
CA GLY A 116 -18.09 -4.02 14.28
C GLY A 116 -19.45 -4.38 13.69
N ILE A 117 -19.55 -5.51 12.98
CA ILE A 117 -20.82 -6.02 12.45
C ILE A 117 -21.76 -6.39 13.59
N ALA A 118 -21.27 -7.06 14.63
CA ALA A 118 -22.08 -7.35 15.83
C ALA A 118 -22.68 -6.07 16.44
N LYS A 119 -21.87 -4.99 16.57
CA LYS A 119 -22.35 -3.69 17.06
C LYS A 119 -23.38 -3.03 16.14
N ILE A 120 -23.22 -3.14 14.82
CA ILE A 120 -24.21 -2.65 13.85
C ILE A 120 -25.54 -3.38 14.04
N ILE A 121 -25.49 -4.71 14.15
CA ILE A 121 -26.67 -5.55 14.34
C ILE A 121 -27.39 -5.21 15.65
N SER A 122 -26.64 -5.08 16.75
CA SER A 122 -27.19 -4.81 18.09
C SER A 122 -27.62 -3.37 18.33
N SER A 123 -27.40 -2.44 17.40
CA SER A 123 -27.76 -1.02 17.58
C SER A 123 -29.28 -0.82 17.51
N GLU A 124 -29.90 -0.38 18.60
CA GLU A 124 -31.36 -0.17 18.67
C GLU A 124 -31.81 1.21 18.13
N THR A 125 -30.90 2.19 18.12
CA THR A 125 -31.18 3.56 17.71
C THR A 125 -30.39 3.94 16.46
N GLU A 126 -30.91 4.90 15.69
CA GLU A 126 -30.19 5.43 14.52
C GLU A 126 -28.83 6.03 14.88
N ASN A 127 -28.72 6.69 16.04
CA ASN A 127 -27.47 7.29 16.48
C ASN A 127 -26.43 6.22 16.86
N GLY A 128 -26.86 5.16 17.55
CA GLY A 128 -26.02 4.00 17.85
C GLY A 128 -25.52 3.32 16.58
N PHE A 129 -26.42 3.13 15.61
CA PHE A 129 -26.09 2.59 14.30
C PHE A 129 -25.06 3.44 13.56
N LYS A 130 -25.28 4.75 13.43
CA LYS A 130 -24.33 5.67 12.76
C LYS A 130 -22.95 5.62 13.42
N THR A 131 -22.89 5.59 14.75
CA THR A 131 -21.64 5.50 15.51
C THR A 131 -20.92 4.17 15.26
N ALA A 132 -21.66 3.06 15.26
CA ALA A 132 -21.13 1.73 14.99
C ALA A 132 -20.57 1.62 13.56
N VAL A 133 -21.30 2.12 12.56
CA VAL A 133 -20.87 2.15 11.15
C VAL A 133 -19.61 3.00 10.99
N ASN A 134 -19.60 4.23 11.52
CA ASN A 134 -18.43 5.11 11.43
C ASN A 134 -17.18 4.48 12.06
N THR A 135 -17.35 3.86 13.23
CA THR A 135 -16.25 3.17 13.92
C THR A 135 -15.71 2.00 13.10
N LEU A 136 -16.60 1.14 12.60
CA LEU A 136 -16.21 0.01 11.76
C LEU A 136 -15.49 0.49 10.49
N MET A 137 -16.10 1.41 9.73
CA MET A 137 -15.54 1.87 8.47
C MET A 137 -14.19 2.57 8.63
N ASN A 138 -13.97 3.31 9.72
CA ASN A 138 -12.67 3.88 10.03
C ASN A 138 -11.61 2.79 10.25
N ASN A 139 -11.94 1.73 10.99
CA ASN A 139 -11.01 0.64 11.25
C ASN A 139 -10.72 -0.17 9.98
N VAL A 140 -11.76 -0.53 9.20
CA VAL A 140 -11.61 -1.23 7.91
C VAL A 140 -10.74 -0.42 6.96
N LYS A 141 -10.98 0.89 6.85
CA LYS A 141 -10.18 1.78 6.01
C LYS A 141 -8.72 1.80 6.44
N ASN A 142 -8.44 1.87 7.75
CA ASN A 142 -7.08 1.91 8.25
C ASN A 142 -6.33 0.59 7.97
N GLU A 143 -6.94 -0.56 8.23
CA GLU A 143 -6.31 -1.84 7.94
C GLU A 143 -6.12 -2.05 6.44
N HIS A 144 -7.11 -1.68 5.63
CA HIS A 144 -6.98 -1.78 4.19
C HIS A 144 -5.88 -0.91 3.63
N ASN A 145 -5.76 0.35 4.10
CA ASN A 145 -4.68 1.24 3.71
C ASN A 145 -3.30 0.63 4.03
N THR A 146 -3.17 -0.04 5.18
CA THR A 146 -1.95 -0.75 5.57
C THR A 146 -1.65 -1.90 4.61
N VAL A 147 -2.62 -2.77 4.35
CA VAL A 147 -2.45 -3.90 3.40
C VAL A 147 -2.11 -3.39 2.00
N PHE A 148 -2.80 -2.34 1.53
CA PHE A 148 -2.57 -1.73 0.22
C PHE A 148 -1.16 -1.14 0.11
N THR A 149 -0.73 -0.34 1.09
CA THR A 149 0.62 0.27 1.05
C THR A 149 1.74 -0.75 1.13
N GLN A 150 1.58 -1.79 1.95
CA GLN A 150 2.51 -2.91 2.03
C GLN A 150 2.58 -3.66 0.69
N SER A 151 1.43 -3.92 0.09
CA SER A 151 1.32 -4.56 -1.23
C SER A 151 2.06 -3.77 -2.31
N VAL A 152 1.82 -2.45 -2.40
CA VAL A 152 2.56 -1.58 -3.34
C VAL A 152 4.06 -1.60 -3.04
N ALA A 153 4.45 -1.50 -1.76
CA ALA A 153 5.85 -1.45 -1.37
C ALA A 153 6.61 -2.73 -1.73
N ASN A 154 5.97 -3.90 -1.58
CA ASN A 154 6.52 -5.18 -2.02
C ASN A 154 6.71 -5.24 -3.53
N VAL A 155 5.71 -4.82 -4.30
CA VAL A 155 5.85 -4.73 -5.77
C VAL A 155 6.99 -3.79 -6.18
N VAL A 156 7.12 -2.64 -5.51
CA VAL A 156 8.21 -1.69 -5.75
C VAL A 156 9.56 -2.31 -5.40
N LYS A 157 9.65 -3.09 -4.32
CA LYS A 157 10.85 -3.84 -3.96
C LYS A 157 11.24 -4.79 -5.07
N ASP A 158 10.31 -5.61 -5.56
CA ASP A 158 10.59 -6.61 -6.59
C ASP A 158 10.93 -5.97 -7.94
N ALA A 159 10.24 -4.88 -8.29
CA ALA A 159 10.58 -4.07 -9.47
C ALA A 159 11.98 -3.46 -9.35
N SER A 160 12.39 -3.01 -8.16
CA SER A 160 13.73 -2.46 -7.91
C SER A 160 14.81 -3.54 -8.06
N VAL A 161 14.55 -4.76 -7.60
CA VAL A 161 15.46 -5.89 -7.83
C VAL A 161 15.61 -6.19 -9.31
N ALA A 162 14.51 -6.21 -10.06
CA ALA A 162 14.52 -6.51 -11.49
C ALA A 162 15.33 -5.52 -12.34
N ILE A 163 15.45 -4.26 -11.91
CA ILE A 163 16.27 -3.24 -12.60
C ILE A 163 17.73 -3.15 -12.10
N GLY A 164 18.15 -4.11 -11.27
CA GLY A 164 19.54 -4.31 -10.87
C GLY A 164 19.95 -3.77 -9.50
N PHE A 165 19.00 -3.41 -8.61
CA PHE A 165 19.32 -3.07 -7.23
C PHE A 165 19.33 -4.33 -6.36
N THR A 166 20.44 -4.56 -5.66
CA THR A 166 20.66 -5.82 -4.92
C THR A 166 20.29 -5.74 -3.45
N ASN A 167 20.35 -4.54 -2.86
CA ASN A 167 20.04 -4.33 -1.44
C ASN A 167 18.77 -3.51 -1.31
N VAL A 168 17.63 -4.16 -1.05
CA VAL A 168 16.34 -3.48 -0.90
C VAL A 168 15.83 -3.61 0.53
N SER A 169 15.48 -2.47 1.14
CA SER A 169 14.92 -2.40 2.49
C SER A 169 13.60 -1.63 2.50
N LEU A 170 12.69 -2.06 3.38
CA LEU A 170 11.41 -1.40 3.63
C LEU A 170 11.49 -0.68 4.98
N VAL A 171 11.14 0.60 4.98
CA VAL A 171 11.07 1.43 6.19
C VAL A 171 9.62 1.89 6.36
N TYR A 172 9.00 1.43 7.43
CA TYR A 172 7.62 1.75 7.78
C TYR A 172 7.56 3.02 8.64
N SER A 173 6.58 3.87 8.35
CA SER A 173 6.23 5.03 9.18
C SER A 173 4.71 5.29 9.08
N ASP A 174 4.14 6.01 10.04
CA ASP A 174 2.69 6.12 10.25
C ASP A 174 1.82 6.42 9.01
N ALA A 175 2.35 7.15 8.02
CA ALA A 175 1.57 7.54 6.84
C ALA A 175 2.23 7.15 5.51
N LYS A 176 3.36 6.44 5.55
CA LYS A 176 4.08 6.05 4.33
C LYS A 176 5.00 4.86 4.54
N VAL A 177 5.20 4.11 3.46
CA VAL A 177 6.22 3.08 3.37
C VAL A 177 7.30 3.55 2.41
N SER A 178 8.56 3.52 2.85
CA SER A 178 9.72 3.87 2.04
C SER A 178 10.45 2.61 1.60
N VAL A 179 10.60 2.43 0.29
CA VAL A 179 11.41 1.38 -0.34
C VAL A 179 12.75 1.99 -0.71
N ILE A 180 13.83 1.48 -0.11
CA ILE A 180 15.19 1.95 -0.35
C ILE A 180 15.95 0.83 -1.04
N ALA A 181 16.29 1.06 -2.31
CA ALA A 181 17.02 0.11 -3.14
C ALA A 181 18.42 0.65 -3.43
N GLU A 182 19.48 -0.03 -3.00
CA GLU A 182 20.90 0.33 -3.23
C GLU A 182 21.59 -0.72 -4.11
N ASN A 183 22.50 -0.28 -4.99
CA ASN A 183 23.35 -1.16 -5.79
C ASN A 183 24.84 -1.07 -5.37
N ASN A 184 25.68 -1.93 -5.94
CA ASN A 184 27.10 -2.01 -5.60
C ASN A 184 27.93 -0.80 -6.04
N GLN A 185 27.41 0.01 -6.97
CA GLN A 185 28.04 1.24 -7.46
C GLN A 185 27.81 2.43 -6.50
N GLY A 186 27.01 2.23 -5.44
CA GLY A 186 26.64 3.29 -4.50
C GLY A 186 25.61 4.24 -5.10
N GLU A 187 24.78 3.74 -6.01
CA GLU A 187 23.57 4.37 -6.48
C GLU A 187 22.38 3.83 -5.69
N ALA A 188 21.34 4.64 -5.56
CA ALA A 188 20.11 4.21 -4.91
C ALA A 188 18.87 4.77 -5.62
N ILE A 189 17.76 4.06 -5.48
CA ILE A 189 16.42 4.58 -5.71
C ILE A 189 15.66 4.50 -4.40
N LEU A 190 15.14 5.65 -3.97
CA LEU A 190 14.13 5.72 -2.92
C LEU A 190 12.76 5.84 -3.59
N THR A 191 11.81 5.02 -3.17
CA THR A 191 10.40 5.19 -3.52
C THR A 191 9.55 5.26 -2.26
N GLU A 192 8.76 6.31 -2.10
CA GLU A 192 7.79 6.44 -1.01
C GLU A 192 6.38 6.16 -1.52
N VAL A 193 5.70 5.19 -0.90
CA VAL A 193 4.27 4.95 -1.05
C VAL A 193 3.54 5.81 -0.01
N ARG A 194 2.75 6.79 -0.47
CA ARG A 194 2.06 7.75 0.39
C ARG A 194 0.55 7.64 0.20
N ILE A 195 -0.20 7.69 1.30
CA ILE A 195 -1.65 7.86 1.26
C ILE A 195 -2.00 9.23 1.81
N ASP A 196 -2.67 10.06 1.03
CA ASP A 196 -3.31 11.27 1.53
C ASP A 196 -4.53 10.88 2.37
N ARG A 197 -4.48 11.16 3.67
CA ARG A 197 -5.56 10.80 4.61
C ARG A 197 -6.90 11.50 4.30
N LYS A 198 -6.86 12.71 3.71
CA LYS A 198 -8.06 13.49 3.35
C LYS A 198 -8.69 12.96 2.07
N THR A 199 -7.88 12.83 1.02
CA THR A 199 -8.39 12.45 -0.31
C THR A 199 -8.40 10.94 -0.54
N SER A 200 -7.74 10.16 0.32
CA SER A 200 -7.53 8.71 0.16
C SER A 200 -6.80 8.34 -1.15
N LYS A 201 -6.13 9.33 -1.76
CA LYS A 201 -5.31 9.15 -2.96
C LYS A 201 -3.97 8.55 -2.57
N VAL A 202 -3.48 7.65 -3.41
CA VAL A 202 -2.20 6.99 -3.22
C VAL A 202 -1.20 7.52 -4.25
N ASP A 203 -0.07 8.01 -3.77
CA ASP A 203 1.03 8.49 -4.59
C ASP A 203 2.29 7.65 -4.40
N LEU A 204 2.99 7.42 -5.50
CA LEU A 204 4.35 6.88 -5.54
C LEU A 204 5.32 8.02 -5.86
N VAL A 205 6.22 8.31 -4.94
CA VAL A 205 7.24 9.35 -5.12
C VAL A 205 8.61 8.69 -5.15
N SER A 206 9.25 8.69 -6.32
CA SER A 206 10.57 8.07 -6.51
C SER A 206 11.66 9.12 -6.72
N GLU A 207 12.84 8.88 -6.17
CA GLU A 207 14.02 9.73 -6.32
C GLU A 207 15.28 8.88 -6.46
N THR A 208 16.14 9.25 -7.41
CA THR A 208 17.45 8.61 -7.63
C THR A 208 18.55 9.34 -6.85
N ILE A 209 19.47 8.59 -6.24
CA ILE A 209 20.57 9.13 -5.42
C ILE A 209 21.90 8.54 -5.92
N GLY A 210 22.93 9.37 -6.02
CA GLY A 210 24.29 8.91 -6.32
C GLY A 210 24.60 8.63 -7.80
N ILE A 211 23.68 8.94 -8.71
CA ILE A 211 23.84 8.80 -10.16
C ILE A 211 24.47 10.07 -10.75
N ALA A 212 25.55 9.94 -11.53
CA ALA A 212 26.33 11.07 -12.05
C ALA A 212 26.33 11.18 -13.59
N ASP A 213 25.94 10.11 -14.29
CA ASP A 213 26.05 9.92 -15.74
C ASP A 213 24.79 10.32 -16.53
N ASN A 214 23.89 11.10 -15.92
CA ASN A 214 22.56 11.42 -16.47
C ASN A 214 21.62 10.24 -16.69
N SER A 215 21.91 9.05 -16.16
CA SER A 215 21.05 7.86 -16.33
C SER A 215 19.81 7.82 -15.40
N CYS A 216 19.57 8.88 -14.61
CA CYS A 216 18.44 8.96 -13.65
C CYS A 216 17.09 8.67 -14.31
N ASN A 217 16.82 9.30 -15.46
CA ASN A 217 15.57 9.10 -16.20
C ASN A 217 15.45 7.67 -16.74
N VAL A 218 16.55 7.07 -17.18
CA VAL A 218 16.55 5.69 -17.69
C VAL A 218 16.16 4.73 -16.56
N LYS A 219 16.78 4.87 -15.38
CA LYS A 219 16.46 4.05 -14.20
C LYS A 219 15.01 4.22 -13.73
N LEU A 220 14.49 5.46 -13.70
CA LEU A 220 13.10 5.72 -13.33
C LEU A 220 12.10 5.15 -14.36
N ASN A 221 12.43 5.22 -15.65
CA ASN A 221 11.62 4.63 -16.73
C ASN A 221 11.64 3.09 -16.68
N GLN A 222 12.79 2.49 -16.36
CA GLN A 222 12.90 1.04 -16.14
C GLN A 222 12.05 0.60 -14.96
N LEU A 223 12.10 1.35 -13.84
CA LEU A 223 11.23 1.10 -12.69
C LEU A 223 9.76 1.15 -13.10
N ASP A 224 9.34 2.18 -13.84
CA ASP A 224 7.96 2.31 -14.34
C ASP A 224 7.50 1.08 -15.12
N LYS A 225 8.29 0.65 -16.10
CA LYS A 225 7.98 -0.55 -16.90
C LYS A 225 7.86 -1.81 -16.02
N GLU A 226 8.72 -1.95 -15.01
CA GLU A 226 8.69 -3.10 -14.10
C GLU A 226 7.51 -3.07 -13.12
N LEU A 227 7.04 -1.87 -12.72
CA LEU A 227 5.82 -1.70 -11.92
C LEU A 227 4.58 -2.06 -12.74
N GLU A 228 4.50 -1.60 -14.00
CA GLU A 228 3.39 -1.91 -14.91
C GLU A 228 3.29 -3.42 -15.21
N LYS A 229 4.42 -4.09 -15.47
CA LYS A 229 4.48 -5.56 -15.64
C LYS A 229 3.96 -6.31 -14.41
N ARG A 230 4.11 -5.73 -13.22
CA ARG A 230 3.62 -6.29 -11.94
C ARG A 230 2.23 -5.79 -11.57
N GLY A 231 1.54 -5.14 -12.50
CA GLY A 231 0.14 -4.78 -12.37
C GLY A 231 -0.14 -3.47 -11.65
N ILE A 232 0.87 -2.69 -11.26
CA ILE A 232 0.60 -1.33 -10.78
C ILE A 232 0.16 -0.48 -11.96
N LYS A 233 -1.09 -0.04 -11.91
CA LYS A 233 -1.64 0.95 -12.86
C LYS A 233 -1.59 2.32 -12.20
N HIS A 234 -0.93 3.25 -12.87
CA HIS A 234 -0.82 4.64 -12.42
C HIS A 234 -1.10 5.60 -13.57
N LYS A 235 -1.51 6.81 -13.23
CA LYS A 235 -1.59 7.91 -14.20
C LYS A 235 -0.19 8.33 -14.67
N GLU A 236 -0.15 9.25 -15.62
CA GLU A 236 1.10 9.87 -16.07
C GLU A 236 1.95 10.38 -14.90
N SER A 237 3.26 10.16 -15.01
CA SER A 237 4.23 10.58 -14.03
C SER A 237 4.62 12.05 -14.23
N LYS A 238 4.69 12.82 -13.14
CA LYS A 238 5.25 14.17 -13.13
C LYS A 238 6.72 14.10 -12.72
N VAL A 239 7.61 14.61 -13.57
CA VAL A 239 9.06 14.65 -13.31
C VAL A 239 9.48 16.05 -12.92
N LYS A 240 10.34 16.16 -11.90
CA LYS A 240 10.92 17.42 -11.46
C LYS A 240 12.44 17.29 -11.30
N TRP A 241 13.16 18.25 -11.87
CA TRP A 241 14.59 18.45 -11.66
C TRP A 241 14.80 19.12 -10.27
N THR A 242 15.65 18.53 -9.42
CA THR A 242 15.97 18.95 -8.05
C THR A 242 17.22 19.85 -7.88
N GLY A 243 17.94 20.26 -8.92
CA GLY A 243 19.19 21.03 -8.79
C GLY A 243 20.44 20.24 -8.33
N GLY A 244 20.28 18.96 -7.98
CA GLY A 244 21.36 18.01 -7.69
C GLY A 244 21.24 17.48 -6.29
N ASP A 245 20.41 18.16 -5.51
CA ASP A 245 20.10 17.88 -4.13
C ASP A 245 18.99 16.86 -4.01
N SER A 246 19.09 16.06 -2.94
CA SER A 246 18.01 15.18 -2.52
C SER A 246 16.82 16.01 -2.03
N TRP A 247 15.66 15.86 -2.65
CA TRP A 247 14.43 16.55 -2.28
C TRP A 247 13.74 15.86 -1.09
N LEU A 248 13.69 14.53 -1.09
CA LEU A 248 12.99 13.79 -0.05
C LEU A 248 13.79 13.75 1.25
N PRO A 249 13.14 13.92 2.43
CA PRO A 249 13.82 13.84 3.72
C PRO A 249 14.56 12.51 3.93
N THR A 250 13.98 11.41 3.46
CA THR A 250 14.59 10.08 3.52
C THR A 250 15.81 9.97 2.58
N SER A 251 15.72 10.55 1.37
CA SER A 251 16.83 10.62 0.42
C SER A 251 18.03 11.35 1.00
N LYS A 252 17.82 12.49 1.67
CA LYS A 252 18.90 13.25 2.34
C LYS A 252 19.66 12.39 3.36
N LYS A 253 18.97 11.51 4.09
CA LYS A 253 19.61 10.58 5.04
C LYS A 253 20.43 9.51 4.33
N ILE A 254 19.89 8.94 3.25
CA ILE A 254 20.57 7.91 2.43
C ILE A 254 21.81 8.49 1.75
N GLU A 255 21.69 9.68 1.17
CA GLU A 255 22.80 10.39 0.52
C GLU A 255 23.98 10.60 1.47
N LYS A 256 23.72 11.01 2.71
CA LYS A 256 24.75 11.12 3.76
C LYS A 256 25.44 9.77 4.01
N LYS A 257 24.67 8.67 4.12
CA LYS A 257 25.22 7.31 4.30
C LYS A 257 26.07 6.85 3.12
N ILE A 258 25.67 7.16 1.88
CA ILE A 258 26.43 6.81 0.68
C ILE A 258 27.75 7.61 0.65
N LYS A 259 27.71 8.92 0.93
CA LYS A 259 28.90 9.78 0.97
C LYS A 259 29.90 9.32 2.02
N THR A 260 29.47 8.92 3.22
CA THR A 260 30.37 8.41 4.26
C THR A 260 31.00 7.07 3.87
N LYS A 261 30.23 6.12 3.31
CA LYS A 261 30.77 4.84 2.80
C LYS A 261 31.86 5.06 1.74
N LYS A 262 31.68 6.02 0.82
CA LYS A 262 32.68 6.35 -0.24
C LYS A 262 33.98 6.89 0.36
N LYS A 263 33.91 7.78 1.35
CA LYS A 263 35.10 8.32 2.04
C LYS A 263 35.92 7.24 2.75
N THR A 264 35.26 6.28 3.41
CA THR A 264 35.95 5.17 4.11
C THR A 264 36.63 4.20 3.14
N LYS A 265 36.02 3.91 1.98
CA LYS A 265 36.66 3.08 0.94
C LYS A 265 37.91 3.74 0.35
N GLN A 266 37.87 5.06 0.12
CA GLN A 266 39.04 5.79 -0.38
C GLN A 266 40.20 5.75 0.63
N SER A 267 39.95 6.05 1.91
CA SER A 267 41.03 6.09 2.93
C SER A 267 41.70 4.74 3.18
N THR A 268 40.96 3.63 3.08
CA THR A 268 41.51 2.27 3.20
C THR A 268 42.31 1.84 1.97
N SER A 269 41.89 2.23 0.76
CA SER A 269 42.66 1.96 -0.47
C SER A 269 44.00 2.70 -0.50
N THR A 270 44.05 3.95 -0.04
CA THR A 270 45.28 4.75 0.01
C THR A 270 46.28 4.15 0.99
N LYS A 271 45.82 3.73 2.18
CA LYS A 271 46.66 3.01 3.17
C LYS A 271 47.18 1.69 2.62
N LYS A 272 46.35 0.87 1.96
CA LYS A 272 46.81 -0.40 1.36
C LYS A 272 47.84 -0.19 0.24
N SER A 273 47.71 0.88 -0.55
CA SER A 273 48.71 1.24 -1.57
C SER A 273 50.05 1.68 -0.97
N LEU A 274 50.02 2.41 0.16
CA LEU A 274 51.21 2.84 0.89
C LEU A 274 51.93 1.63 1.51
N TYR A 275 51.21 0.71 2.15
CA TYR A 275 51.79 -0.53 2.69
C TYR A 275 52.39 -1.43 1.59
N ARG A 276 51.78 -1.49 0.40
CA ARG A 276 52.32 -2.25 -0.74
C ARG A 276 53.62 -1.64 -1.27
N LYS A 277 53.76 -0.31 -1.30
CA LYS A 277 55.01 0.37 -1.67
C LYS A 277 56.14 0.15 -0.65
N VAL A 278 55.82 0.14 0.64
CA VAL A 278 56.82 -0.12 1.70
C VAL A 278 57.36 -1.56 1.64
N ASN A 279 56.51 -2.55 1.35
CA ASN A 279 56.98 -3.94 1.23
C ASN A 279 57.78 -4.24 -0.04
N VAL A 280 57.50 -3.56 -1.16
CA VAL A 280 58.30 -3.72 -2.39
C VAL A 280 59.72 -3.15 -2.21
N ASN A 281 59.90 -2.10 -1.41
CA ASN A 281 61.22 -1.55 -1.12
C ASN A 281 62.03 -2.41 -0.12
N LYS A 282 61.37 -3.16 0.77
CA LYS A 282 62.04 -4.11 1.68
C LYS A 282 62.53 -5.41 1.01
N LEU A 283 62.02 -5.72 -0.18
CA LEU A 283 62.42 -6.92 -0.95
C LEU A 283 63.53 -6.62 -1.98
N LYS A 284 63.98 -5.36 -2.08
CA LYS A 284 65.03 -4.92 -3.01
C LYS A 284 66.36 -4.55 -2.33
N ASN A 285 66.42 -4.69 -1.01
CA ASN A 285 67.63 -4.60 -0.19
C ASN A 285 67.83 -5.95 0.51
#